data_AF-A0A3D0W1X8-F1
#
_entry.id   AF-A0A3D0W1X8-F1
#
_cell.length_a   1.000
_cell.length_b   1.000
_cell.length_c   1.000
_cell.angle_alpha   90.00
_cell.angle_beta   90.00
_cell.angle_gamma   90.00
#
_symmetry.space_group_name_H-M   'P 1'
#
loop_
_entity.id
_entity.type
_entity.pdbx_description
1 polymer ?
#
loop_
_entity_poly.entity_id
_entity_poly.type
_entity_poly.pdbx_seq_one_letter_code
_entity_poly.pdbx_strand_id
1 'polypeptide(L)'
;MSYIPFDSIVSTLERLYPCTGIKHLDDNIAMSKKLSVLLKEFISHLEYEDIHYIIDLYQIYPVDLKEIVDDEKHLVVYFGYPHIKAEEKLEHIKKYAREKDWTRQTSDKQMIDIINVFILENQLMYEECKKVNYRFF
;
A
#
# COMPACT_ATOMS: atom_id res chain seq x y z
N MET A 1 8.50 -18.63 -5.07
CA MET A 1 8.06 -17.40 -4.38
C MET A 1 7.11 -16.67 -5.31
N SER A 2 5.86 -16.51 -4.89
CA SER A 2 4.76 -15.93 -5.67
C SER A 2 4.62 -14.44 -5.35
N TYR A 3 4.53 -13.59 -6.36
CA TYR A 3 4.29 -12.16 -6.18
C TYR A 3 2.80 -11.86 -6.40
N ILE A 4 2.18 -11.16 -5.44
CA ILE A 4 0.74 -10.94 -5.39
C ILE A 4 0.49 -9.42 -5.35
N PRO A 5 0.17 -8.79 -6.51
CA PRO A 5 -0.17 -7.38 -6.59
C PRO A 5 -1.53 -7.11 -5.96
N PHE A 6 -1.55 -6.84 -4.65
CA PHE A 6 -2.80 -6.72 -3.89
C PHE A 6 -3.65 -5.54 -4.37
N ASP A 7 -3.02 -4.52 -4.96
CA ASP A 7 -3.68 -3.42 -5.67
C ASP A 7 -4.66 -3.92 -6.77
N SER A 8 -4.33 -5.02 -7.45
CA SER A 8 -5.23 -5.65 -8.42
C SER A 8 -6.48 -6.26 -7.77
N ILE A 9 -6.35 -6.77 -6.54
CA ILE A 9 -7.46 -7.30 -5.75
C ILE A 9 -8.35 -6.14 -5.28
N VAL A 10 -7.78 -5.06 -4.74
CA VAL A 10 -8.51 -3.84 -4.38
C VAL A 10 -9.27 -3.29 -5.60
N SER A 11 -8.60 -3.20 -6.75
CA SER A 11 -9.17 -2.77 -8.03
C SER A 11 -10.33 -3.64 -8.50
N THR A 12 -10.28 -4.94 -8.20
CA THR A 12 -11.34 -5.89 -8.55
C THR A 12 -12.55 -5.70 -7.64
N LEU A 13 -12.32 -5.57 -6.33
CA LEU A 13 -13.38 -5.36 -5.35
C LEU A 13 -14.09 -4.03 -5.58
N GLU A 14 -13.33 -2.96 -5.82
CA GLU A 14 -13.89 -1.63 -6.09
C GLU A 14 -14.82 -1.63 -7.32
N ARG A 15 -14.42 -2.31 -8.40
CA ARG A 15 -15.16 -2.31 -9.67
C ARG A 15 -16.31 -3.31 -9.73
N LEU A 16 -16.10 -4.52 -9.21
CA LEU A 16 -17.04 -5.62 -9.36
C LEU A 16 -17.88 -5.87 -8.10
N TYR A 17 -17.39 -5.46 -6.93
CA TYR A 17 -18.04 -5.68 -5.63
C TYR A 17 -18.07 -4.39 -4.77
N PRO A 18 -18.62 -3.28 -5.29
CA PRO A 18 -18.60 -1.99 -4.59
C PRO A 18 -19.30 -2.02 -3.22
N CYS A 19 -20.20 -2.98 -2.99
CA CYS A 19 -20.87 -3.20 -1.70
C CYS A 19 -19.91 -3.53 -0.55
N THR A 20 -18.69 -3.99 -0.85
CA THR A 20 -17.63 -4.21 0.16
C THR A 20 -17.11 -2.89 0.74
N GLY A 21 -17.25 -1.79 0.00
CA GLY A 21 -16.73 -0.48 0.37
C GLY A 21 -15.21 -0.42 0.49
N ILE A 22 -14.49 -1.31 -0.20
CA ILE A 22 -13.02 -1.28 -0.37
C ILE A 22 -12.71 -0.52 -1.67
N LYS A 23 -11.89 0.52 -1.60
CA LYS A 23 -11.53 1.40 -2.73
C LYS A 23 -10.22 2.16 -2.50
N HIS A 24 -9.56 2.59 -3.58
CA HIS A 24 -8.23 3.25 -3.53
C HIS A 24 -8.27 4.70 -3.02
N LEU A 25 -9.36 5.43 -3.25
CA LEU A 25 -9.47 6.87 -2.94
C LEU A 25 -10.55 7.09 -1.86
N ASP A 26 -10.21 6.76 -0.62
CA ASP A 26 -11.05 6.99 0.55
C ASP A 26 -10.21 7.25 1.80
N ASP A 27 -10.85 7.36 2.95
CA ASP A 27 -10.18 7.36 4.26
C ASP A 27 -9.28 6.12 4.41
N ASN A 28 -7.97 6.33 4.29
CA ASN A 28 -6.96 5.28 4.36
C ASN A 28 -6.94 4.54 5.71
N ILE A 29 -7.35 5.19 6.82
CA ILE A 29 -7.45 4.52 8.12
C ILE A 29 -8.62 3.54 8.11
N ALA A 30 -9.78 3.97 7.59
CA ALA A 30 -10.94 3.09 7.45
C ALA A 30 -10.70 1.96 6.45
N MET A 31 -10.00 2.23 5.34
CA MET A 31 -9.64 1.23 4.35
C MET A 31 -8.67 0.20 4.91
N SER A 32 -7.66 0.63 5.67
CA SER A 32 -6.70 -0.26 6.33
C SER A 32 -7.40 -1.32 7.19
N LYS A 33 -8.36 -0.93 8.01
CA LYS A 33 -9.14 -1.86 8.83
C LYS A 33 -9.90 -2.89 7.99
N LYS A 34 -10.57 -2.46 6.92
CA LYS A 34 -11.30 -3.38 6.04
C LYS A 34 -10.36 -4.34 5.30
N LEU A 35 -9.25 -3.81 4.79
CA LEU A 35 -8.24 -4.59 4.07
C LEU A 35 -7.52 -5.57 4.99
N SER A 36 -7.29 -5.22 6.25
CA SER A 36 -6.66 -6.13 7.22
C SER A 36 -7.47 -7.42 7.41
N VAL A 37 -8.80 -7.34 7.45
CA VAL A 37 -9.68 -8.51 7.57
C VAL A 37 -9.55 -9.41 6.34
N LEU A 38 -9.59 -8.83 5.14
CA LEU A 38 -9.40 -9.58 3.89
C LEU A 38 -8.01 -10.20 3.82
N LEU A 39 -6.97 -9.43 4.16
CA LEU A 39 -5.59 -9.86 4.09
C LEU A 39 -5.31 -11.00 5.09
N LYS A 40 -5.91 -10.95 6.28
CA LYS A 40 -5.79 -12.02 7.28
C LYS A 40 -6.28 -13.36 6.75
N GLU A 41 -7.47 -13.39 6.15
CA GLU A 41 -8.02 -14.60 5.53
C GLU A 41 -7.18 -15.03 4.33
N PHE A 42 -6.69 -14.08 3.54
CA PHE A 42 -5.84 -14.40 2.39
C PHE A 42 -4.52 -15.05 2.82
N ILE A 43 -3.85 -14.49 3.83
CA ILE A 43 -2.60 -15.02 4.40
C ILE A 43 -2.83 -16.42 5.00
N SER A 44 -3.90 -16.63 5.75
CA SER A 44 -4.17 -17.94 6.38
C SER A 44 -4.30 -19.06 5.34
N HIS A 45 -4.90 -18.79 4.18
CA HIS A 45 -4.98 -19.73 3.08
C HIS A 45 -3.63 -19.96 2.39
N LEU A 46 -2.80 -18.93 2.22
CA LEU A 46 -1.45 -19.11 1.68
C LEU A 46 -0.55 -19.93 2.60
N GLU A 47 -0.65 -19.72 3.92
CA GLU A 47 0.04 -20.53 4.92
C GLU A 47 -0.44 -21.99 4.90
N TYR A 48 -1.75 -22.22 4.79
CA TYR A 48 -2.32 -23.56 4.72
C TYR A 48 -1.81 -24.35 3.50
N GLU A 49 -1.65 -23.69 2.36
CA GLU A 49 -1.12 -24.27 1.13
C GLU A 49 0.42 -24.30 1.07
N ASP A 50 1.12 -23.86 2.13
CA ASP A 50 2.58 -23.76 2.21
C ASP A 50 3.22 -22.98 1.04
N ILE A 51 2.59 -21.86 0.67
CA ILE A 51 3.04 -21.01 -0.43
C ILE A 51 3.97 -19.92 0.12
N HIS A 52 5.19 -19.80 -0.42
CA HIS A 52 6.04 -18.63 -0.18
C HIS A 52 5.61 -17.45 -1.06
N TYR A 53 5.34 -16.30 -0.47
CA TYR A 53 4.78 -15.15 -1.18
C TYR A 53 5.43 -13.80 -0.84
N ILE A 54 5.18 -12.83 -1.73
CA ILE A 54 5.38 -11.40 -1.51
C ILE A 54 4.05 -10.74 -1.86
N ILE A 55 3.46 -10.04 -0.88
CA ILE A 55 2.27 -9.22 -1.08
C ILE A 55 2.71 -7.76 -1.02
N ASP A 56 2.46 -7.00 -2.09
CA ASP A 56 2.62 -5.55 -2.10
C ASP A 56 1.26 -4.86 -2.08
N LEU A 57 1.14 -3.86 -1.22
CA LEU A 57 -0.11 -3.16 -0.97
C LEU A 57 0.18 -1.75 -0.45
N TYR A 58 -0.70 -0.79 -0.76
CA TYR A 58 -0.49 0.62 -0.41
C TYR A 58 -1.27 1.05 0.86
N GLN A 59 -2.49 0.55 1.07
CA GLN A 59 -3.45 1.12 2.04
C GLN A 59 -3.54 0.37 3.39
N ILE A 60 -2.45 -0.18 3.95
CA ILE A 60 -2.47 -0.79 5.29
C ILE A 60 -1.58 -0.06 6.28
N TYR A 61 -2.14 0.23 7.45
CA TYR A 61 -1.42 0.82 8.55
C TYR A 61 -0.67 -0.25 9.36
N PRO A 62 0.52 0.08 9.89
CA PRO A 62 1.36 -0.85 10.64
C PRO A 62 0.65 -1.48 11.82
N VAL A 63 -0.17 -0.70 12.53
CA VAL A 63 -0.94 -1.16 13.69
C VAL A 63 -1.97 -2.22 13.30
N ASP A 64 -2.73 -2.01 12.22
CA ASP A 64 -3.74 -2.98 11.78
C ASP A 64 -3.08 -4.25 11.24
N LEU A 65 -1.93 -4.12 10.56
CA LEU A 65 -1.18 -5.27 10.07
C LEU A 65 -0.59 -6.09 11.23
N LYS A 66 -0.09 -5.43 12.28
CA LYS A 66 0.48 -6.06 13.49
C LYS A 66 -0.53 -6.94 14.24
N GLU A 67 -1.82 -6.66 14.12
CA GLU A 67 -2.87 -7.48 14.73
C GLU A 67 -3.14 -8.79 13.98
N ILE A 68 -2.72 -8.90 12.72
CA ILE A 68 -3.09 -10.03 11.85
C ILE A 68 -1.91 -10.89 11.39
N VAL A 69 -0.67 -10.39 11.44
CA VAL A 69 0.52 -11.16 11.04
C VAL A 69 1.34 -11.64 12.23
N ASP A 70 1.95 -12.81 12.04
CA ASP A 70 2.99 -13.34 12.93
C ASP A 70 4.37 -12.92 12.42
N ASP A 71 5.05 -12.03 13.14
CA ASP A 71 6.38 -11.49 12.79
C ASP A 71 7.48 -12.58 12.75
N GLU A 72 7.29 -13.72 13.42
CA GLU A 72 8.24 -14.83 13.37
C GLU A 72 8.18 -15.57 12.03
N LYS A 73 7.05 -15.46 11.33
CA LYS A 73 6.82 -16.08 10.02
C LYS A 73 6.91 -15.09 8.87
N HIS A 74 6.62 -13.81 9.11
CA HIS A 74 6.48 -12.80 8.07
C HIS A 74 7.45 -11.64 8.28
N LEU A 75 8.14 -11.27 7.20
CA LEU A 75 8.90 -10.03 7.16
C LEU A 75 8.00 -8.91 6.64
N VAL A 76 7.74 -7.91 7.49
CA VAL A 76 6.99 -6.70 7.12
C VAL A 76 7.95 -5.55 6.84
N VAL A 77 7.78 -4.91 5.69
CA VAL A 77 8.58 -3.76 5.26
C VAL A 77 7.70 -2.72 4.59
N TYR A 78 7.88 -1.47 4.99
CA TYR A 78 7.26 -0.30 4.38
C TYR A 78 8.29 0.48 3.55
N PHE A 79 7.85 1.02 2.42
CA PHE A 79 8.65 1.87 1.54
C PHE A 79 7.94 3.20 1.35
N GLY A 80 8.68 4.29 1.48
CA GLY A 80 8.14 5.63 1.27
C GLY A 80 9.20 6.70 1.06
N TYR A 81 8.75 7.95 1.03
CA TYR A 81 9.61 9.11 0.75
C TYR A 81 9.17 10.33 1.57
N PRO A 82 9.16 10.25 2.92
CA PRO A 82 8.56 11.27 3.79
C PRO A 82 9.23 12.66 3.72
N HIS A 83 10.40 12.77 3.09
CA HIS A 83 11.21 14.00 3.07
C HIS A 83 11.64 14.45 1.68
N ILE A 84 11.14 13.81 0.61
CA ILE A 84 11.46 14.24 -0.76
C ILE A 84 10.67 15.52 -1.11
N LYS A 85 11.22 16.36 -1.99
CA LYS A 85 10.46 17.47 -2.58
C LYS A 85 9.51 16.94 -3.66
N ALA A 86 8.33 17.54 -3.77
CA ALA A 86 7.32 17.07 -4.72
C ALA A 86 7.79 17.13 -6.18
N GLU A 87 8.53 18.18 -6.54
CA GLU A 87 9.10 18.37 -7.87
C GLU A 87 10.16 17.31 -8.19
N GLU A 88 11.02 16.98 -7.21
CA GLU A 88 12.02 15.92 -7.37
C GLU A 88 11.35 14.56 -7.56
N LYS A 89 10.30 14.28 -6.79
CA LYS A 89 9.53 13.04 -6.94
C LYS A 89 8.80 12.97 -8.28
N LEU A 90 8.27 14.08 -8.77
CA LEU A 90 7.63 14.16 -10.10
C LEU A 90 8.63 13.77 -11.20
N GLU A 91 9.85 14.30 -11.14
CA GLU A 91 10.91 13.94 -12.11
C GLU A 91 11.29 12.46 -12.03
N HIS A 92 11.35 11.87 -10.83
CA HIS A 92 11.52 10.42 -10.68
C HIS A 92 10.38 9.62 -11.31
N ILE A 93 9.13 10.01 -11.05
CA ILE A 93 7.95 9.35 -11.62
C ILE A 93 8.02 9.41 -13.15
N LYS A 94 8.28 10.57 -13.74
CA LYS A 94 8.40 10.72 -15.20
C LYS A 94 9.53 9.89 -15.78
N LYS A 95 10.69 9.87 -15.12
CA LYS A 95 11.88 9.14 -15.57
C LYS A 95 11.67 7.63 -15.61
N TYR A 96 10.93 7.08 -14.64
CA TYR A 96 10.75 5.63 -14.49
C TYR A 96 9.35 5.14 -14.90
N ALA A 97 8.45 6.02 -15.33
CA ALA A 97 7.11 5.66 -15.77
C ALA A 97 7.14 4.72 -16.99
N ARG A 98 6.42 3.61 -16.87
CA ARG A 98 6.17 2.68 -17.97
C ARG A 98 5.02 3.17 -18.84
N GLU A 99 4.93 2.62 -20.04
CA GLU A 99 3.93 3.04 -21.05
C GLU A 99 2.49 3.00 -20.53
N LYS A 100 2.15 2.00 -19.71
CA LYS A 100 0.79 1.79 -19.18
C LYS A 100 0.58 2.36 -17.77
N ASP A 101 1.55 3.06 -17.20
CA ASP A 101 1.38 3.63 -15.86
C ASP A 101 0.39 4.82 -15.92
N TRP A 102 -0.58 4.82 -15.01
CA TRP A 102 -1.59 5.87 -14.89
C TRP A 102 -0.98 7.27 -14.68
N THR A 103 0.24 7.32 -14.15
CA THR A 103 1.00 8.55 -13.93
C THR A 103 1.27 9.30 -15.23
N ARG A 104 1.33 8.61 -16.38
CA ARG A 104 1.48 9.24 -17.71
C ARG A 104 0.22 9.95 -18.19
N GLN A 105 -0.93 9.59 -17.63
CA GLN A 105 -2.24 10.18 -17.97
C GLN A 105 -2.60 11.33 -17.02
N THR A 106 -1.74 11.63 -16.04
CA THR A 106 -1.96 12.65 -15.03
C THR A 106 -1.11 13.87 -15.34
N SER A 107 -1.69 15.07 -15.27
CA SER A 107 -0.91 16.30 -15.49
C SER A 107 0.09 16.54 -14.35
N ASP A 108 1.19 17.23 -14.63
CA ASP A 108 2.21 17.58 -13.63
C ASP A 108 1.62 18.24 -12.39
N LYS A 109 0.68 19.18 -12.58
CA LYS A 109 0.01 19.86 -11.47
C LYS A 109 -0.76 18.88 -10.59
N GLN A 110 -1.60 18.03 -11.19
CA GLN A 110 -2.35 17.01 -10.45
C GLN A 110 -1.42 16.02 -9.76
N MET A 111 -0.33 15.64 -10.42
CA MET A 111 0.65 14.72 -9.86
C MET A 111 1.38 15.32 -8.66
N ILE A 112 1.74 16.61 -8.70
CA ILE A 112 2.30 17.31 -7.53
C ILE A 112 1.31 17.31 -6.36
N ASP A 113 0.03 17.58 -6.62
CA ASP A 113 -1.00 17.54 -5.58
C ASP A 113 -1.09 16.14 -4.93
N ILE A 114 -1.07 15.08 -5.73
CA ILE A 114 -1.06 13.68 -5.26
C ILE A 114 0.22 13.37 -4.47
N ILE A 115 1.39 13.76 -4.98
CA ILE A 115 2.68 13.54 -4.32
C ILE A 115 2.71 14.20 -2.94
N ASN A 116 2.20 15.43 -2.82
CA ASN A 116 2.13 16.14 -1.54
C ASN A 116 1.28 15.38 -0.51
N VAL A 117 0.14 14.83 -0.94
CA VAL A 117 -0.68 13.95 -0.08
C VAL A 117 0.12 12.72 0.34
N PHE A 118 0.77 12.04 -0.60
CA PHE A 118 1.57 10.85 -0.29
C PHE A 118 2.75 11.16 0.64
N ILE A 119 3.39 12.32 0.54
CA ILE A 119 4.45 12.73 1.48
C ILE A 119 3.90 12.82 2.91
N LEU A 120 2.74 13.47 3.10
CA LEU A 120 2.11 13.59 4.42
C LEU A 120 1.73 12.21 4.98
N GLU A 121 1.15 11.36 4.14
CA GLU A 121 0.81 9.99 4.53
C GLU A 121 2.05 9.17 4.87
N ASN A 122 3.14 9.32 4.12
CA ASN A 122 4.40 8.63 4.37
C ASN A 122 5.06 9.09 5.68
N GLN A 123 4.93 10.37 6.04
CA GLN A 123 5.37 10.88 7.35
C GLN A 123 4.58 10.23 8.48
N LEU A 124 3.25 10.13 8.34
CA LEU A 124 2.40 9.43 9.31
C LEU A 124 2.76 7.95 9.39
N MET A 125 2.92 7.28 8.24
CA MET A 125 3.28 5.87 8.13
C MET A 125 4.62 5.56 8.79
N TYR A 126 5.61 6.44 8.63
CA TYR A 126 6.91 6.34 9.28
C TYR A 126 6.79 6.35 10.80
N GLU A 127 5.97 7.23 11.37
CA GLU A 127 5.74 7.28 12.82
C GLU A 127 4.93 6.06 13.31
N GLU A 128 3.96 5.58 12.54
CA GLU A 128 3.21 4.36 12.87
C GLU A 128 4.10 3.11 12.87
N CYS A 129 5.03 3.00 11.90
CA CYS A 129 5.97 1.88 11.83
C CYS A 129 6.84 1.80 13.08
N LYS A 130 7.28 2.94 13.63
CA LYS A 130 8.06 2.99 14.87
C LYS A 130 7.29 2.42 16.07
N LYS A 131 5.98 2.65 16.14
CA LYS A 131 5.14 2.18 17.26
C LYS A 131 5.10 0.65 17.36
N VAL A 132 5.20 -0.04 16.22
CA VAL A 132 5.14 -1.51 16.13
C VAL A 132 6.48 -2.14 15.74
N ASN A 133 7.56 -1.34 15.70
CA ASN A 133 8.92 -1.77 15.33
C ASN A 133 9.03 -2.39 13.92
N TYR A 134 8.25 -1.89 12.97
CA TYR A 134 8.38 -2.25 11.55
C TYR A 134 9.41 -1.39 10.84
N ARG A 135 10.11 -1.98 9.87
CA ARG A 135 11.10 -1.26 9.06
C ARG A 135 10.41 -0.39 8.03
N PHE A 136 10.85 0.86 7.97
CA PHE A 136 10.46 1.83 6.95
C PHE A 136 11.71 2.29 6.20
N PHE A 137 11.69 2.21 4.88
CA PHE A 137 12.76 2.64 3.99
C PHE A 137 12.35 3.82 3.12
#